data_AF-A0A3A8LCA7-F1
#
_entry.id   AF-A0A3A8LCA7-F1
#
_cell.length_a   1.000
_cell.length_b   1.000
_cell.length_c   1.000
_cell.angle_alpha   90.00
_cell.angle_beta   90.00
_cell.angle_gamma   90.00
#
_symmetry.space_group_name_H-M   'P 1'
#
loop_
_entity.id
_entity.type
_entity.pdbx_description
1 polymer ?
#
loop_
_entity_poly.entity_id
_entity_poly.type
_entity_poly.pdbx_seq_one_letter_code
_entity_poly.pdbx_strand_id
1 'polypeptide(L)'
;PQEKSGTALYQRGTKPLKRGLVVPEGFELPPGYLRHYQATDHGQPVAAILMFDPDFVPKDANGQPIPIPENRVVPEELAPPGMPRQMLELPAEPEDGDAP
;
A
#
# COMPACT_ATOMS: atom_id res chain seq x y z
N PRO A 1 27.45 38.34 13.22
CA PRO A 1 26.12 38.14 12.62
C PRO A 1 25.98 36.75 11.98
N GLN A 2 25.45 35.85 12.80
CA GLN A 2 24.59 34.70 12.51
C GLN A 2 24.96 33.74 11.38
N GLU A 3 25.61 32.65 11.81
CA GLU A 3 25.73 31.38 11.11
C GLU A 3 24.35 30.74 10.96
N LYS A 4 23.87 30.57 9.73
CA LYS A 4 22.74 29.69 9.44
C LYS A 4 23.30 28.36 8.98
N SER A 5 23.76 27.56 9.95
CA SER A 5 24.04 26.15 9.73
C SER A 5 22.77 25.48 9.21
N GLY A 6 22.84 24.97 7.98
CA GLY A 6 21.80 24.14 7.40
C GLY A 6 21.70 22.84 8.18
N THR A 7 20.82 22.80 9.17
CA THR A 7 20.36 21.53 9.73
C THR A 7 19.46 20.91 8.68
N ALA A 8 20.06 20.13 7.78
CA ALA A 8 19.35 19.23 6.91
C ALA A 8 18.49 18.33 7.81
N LEU A 9 17.18 18.59 7.80
CA LEU A 9 16.19 17.73 8.40
C LEU A 9 16.30 16.40 7.65
N TYR A 10 17.03 15.44 8.23
CA TYR A 10 16.83 14.05 7.93
C TYR A 10 15.42 13.73 8.42
N GLN A 11 14.41 14.01 7.59
CA GLN A 11 13.14 13.31 7.73
C GLN A 11 13.51 11.85 7.49
N ARG A 12 13.66 11.13 8.60
CA ARG A 12 13.88 9.68 8.62
C ARG A 12 12.87 9.13 7.62
N GLY A 13 13.35 8.62 6.50
CA GLY A 13 12.51 8.28 5.34
C GLY A 13 11.60 7.13 5.67
N THR A 14 10.54 7.40 6.44
CA THR A 14 9.45 6.47 6.69
C THR A 14 8.63 6.47 5.42
N LYS A 15 8.69 5.36 4.68
CA LYS A 15 7.74 5.15 3.59
C LYS A 15 6.37 5.01 4.27
N PRO A 16 5.43 5.92 4.03
CA PRO A 16 4.11 5.82 4.64
C PRO A 16 3.50 4.47 4.30
N LEU A 17 2.80 3.89 5.28
CA LEU A 17 2.18 2.59 5.08
C LEU A 17 1.12 2.71 3.97
N LYS A 18 1.08 1.73 3.07
CA LYS A 18 0.07 1.76 2.00
C LYS A 18 -1.26 1.24 2.55
N ARG A 19 -2.33 2.01 2.37
CA ARG A 19 -3.71 1.56 2.60
C ARG A 19 -4.15 0.72 1.42
N GLY A 20 -4.62 -0.51 1.65
CA GLY A 20 -5.03 -1.44 0.62
C GLY A 20 -5.84 -2.62 1.16
N LEU A 21 -6.33 -3.47 0.27
CA LEU A 21 -7.07 -4.67 0.66
C LEU A 21 -6.19 -5.67 1.40
N VAL A 22 -6.61 -6.12 2.57
CA VAL A 22 -5.92 -7.14 3.37
C VAL A 22 -6.01 -8.51 2.69
N VAL A 23 -4.86 -9.11 2.40
CA VAL A 23 -4.74 -10.45 1.85
C VAL A 23 -4.70 -11.48 2.98
N PRO A 24 -5.67 -12.40 3.07
CA PRO A 24 -5.57 -13.52 3.99
C PRO A 24 -4.38 -14.40 3.62
N GLU A 25 -3.60 -14.84 4.61
CA GLU A 25 -2.39 -15.63 4.36
C GLU A 25 -2.65 -16.97 3.63
N GLY A 26 -3.85 -17.51 3.76
CA GLY A 26 -4.28 -18.75 3.10
C GLY A 26 -5.03 -18.57 1.78
N PHE A 27 -5.11 -17.36 1.24
CA PHE A 27 -5.81 -17.09 -0.02
C PHE A 27 -4.86 -17.21 -1.22
N GLU A 28 -5.22 -18.03 -2.21
CA GLU A 28 -4.46 -18.15 -3.45
C GLU A 28 -4.75 -16.96 -4.37
N LEU A 29 -3.72 -16.15 -4.63
CA LEU A 29 -3.84 -14.98 -5.49
C LEU A 29 -3.85 -15.39 -6.96
N PRO A 30 -4.78 -14.86 -7.77
CA PRO A 30 -4.73 -15.06 -9.21
C PRO A 30 -3.49 -14.38 -9.81
N PRO A 31 -3.04 -14.82 -11.00
CA PRO A 31 -1.89 -14.23 -11.68
C PRO A 31 -2.11 -12.74 -11.94
N GLY A 32 -1.07 -11.93 -11.68
CA GLY A 32 -1.10 -10.47 -11.77
C GLY A 32 -1.38 -9.74 -10.46
N TYR A 33 -1.51 -10.49 -9.37
CA TYR A 33 -1.63 -9.97 -8.02
C TYR A 33 -0.50 -10.51 -7.15
N LEU A 34 0.02 -9.66 -6.26
CA LEU A 34 1.01 -10.05 -5.25
C LEU A 34 0.59 -9.59 -3.86
N ARG A 35 1.04 -10.34 -2.85
CA ARG A 35 0.91 -9.97 -1.44
C ARG A 35 2.11 -9.11 -1.05
N HIS A 36 1.85 -7.90 -0.58
CA HIS A 36 2.90 -7.00 -0.08
C HIS A 36 2.84 -6.95 1.44
N TYR A 37 3.88 -7.49 2.07
CA TYR A 37 4.06 -7.38 3.51
C TYR A 37 4.70 -6.04 3.85
N GLN A 38 4.09 -5.37 4.82
CA GLN A 38 4.57 -4.10 5.34
C GLN A 38 4.76 -4.23 6.84
N ALA A 39 5.57 -3.34 7.40
CA ALA A 39 5.72 -3.18 8.82
C ALA A 39 5.60 -1.70 9.17
N THR A 40 5.05 -1.39 10.34
CA THR A 40 4.97 -0.02 10.85
C THR A 40 6.38 0.55 11.10
N ASP A 41 6.47 1.86 11.32
CA ASP A 41 7.73 2.51 11.73
C ASP A 41 8.34 1.88 13.00
N HIS A 42 7.48 1.39 13.90
CA HIS A 42 7.90 0.68 15.11
C HIS A 42 8.34 -0.77 14.87
N GLY A 43 8.41 -1.21 13.60
CA GLY A 43 8.75 -2.58 13.23
C GLY A 43 7.65 -3.59 13.52
N GLN A 44 6.42 -3.16 13.78
CA GLN A 44 5.30 -4.07 13.99
C GLN A 44 4.80 -4.56 12.63
N PRO A 45 4.77 -5.88 12.37
CA PRO A 45 4.23 -6.39 11.12
C PRO A 45 2.75 -6.03 11.02
N VAL A 46 2.34 -5.51 9.87
CA VAL A 46 0.92 -5.29 9.57
C VAL A 46 0.41 -6.36 8.62
N ALA A 47 -0.91 -6.46 8.50
CA ALA A 47 -1.52 -7.32 7.52
C ALA A 47 -1.01 -7.00 6.10
N ALA A 48 -0.74 -8.06 5.33
CA ALA A 48 -0.29 -7.93 3.95
C ALA A 48 -1.39 -7.30 3.11
N ILE A 49 -1.02 -6.37 2.24
CA ILE A 49 -1.96 -5.75 1.31
C ILE A 49 -1.85 -6.34 -0.08
N LEU A 50 -2.95 -6.27 -0.82
CA LEU A 50 -3.02 -6.70 -2.20
C LEU A 50 -2.43 -5.60 -3.09
N MET A 51 -1.42 -5.97 -3.86
CA MET A 51 -0.82 -5.09 -4.86
C MET A 51 -0.84 -5.76 -6.23
N PHE A 52 -0.78 -4.93 -7.27
CA PHE A 52 -0.62 -5.40 -8.63
C PHE A 52 0.82 -5.81 -8.89
N ASP A 53 0.97 -6.93 -9.61
CA ASP A 53 2.26 -7.39 -10.07
C ASP A 53 2.84 -6.42 -11.13
N PRO A 54 4.12 -6.02 -11.02
CA PRO A 54 4.71 -5.07 -11.97
C PRO A 54 4.96 -5.64 -13.36
N ASP A 55 5.08 -6.96 -13.47
CA ASP A 55 5.41 -7.67 -14.71
C ASP A 55 4.15 -8.24 -15.39
N PHE A 56 2.99 -8.13 -14.75
CA PHE A 56 1.72 -8.61 -15.26
C PHE A 56 0.70 -7.50 -15.46
N VAL A 57 -0.18 -7.68 -16.45
CA VAL A 57 -1.35 -6.81 -16.64
C VAL A 57 -2.53 -7.46 -15.91
N PRO A 58 -2.92 -6.96 -14.73
CA PRO A 58 -4.07 -7.49 -14.00
C PRO A 58 -5.33 -7.33 -14.83
N LYS A 59 -6.21 -8.34 -14.76
CA LYS A 59 -7.52 -8.31 -15.41
C LYS A 59 -8.60 -8.41 -14.35
N ASP A 60 -9.67 -7.67 -14.54
CA ASP A 60 -10.82 -7.75 -13.64
C ASP A 60 -11.60 -9.06 -13.86
N ALA A 61 -12.67 -9.26 -13.09
CA ALA A 61 -13.53 -10.44 -13.21
C ALA A 61 -14.16 -10.62 -14.61
N ASN A 62 -14.31 -9.54 -15.38
CA ASN A 62 -14.79 -9.54 -16.77
C ASN A 62 -13.65 -9.76 -17.80
N GLY A 63 -12.41 -9.95 -17.35
CA GLY A 63 -11.25 -10.15 -18.20
C GLY A 63 -10.71 -8.89 -18.88
N GLN A 64 -11.16 -7.69 -18.47
CA GLN A 64 -10.65 -6.43 -19.01
C GLN A 64 -9.37 -6.03 -18.27
N PRO A 65 -8.36 -5.50 -18.98
CA PRO A 65 -7.14 -5.02 -18.36
C PRO A 65 -7.45 -3.85 -17.43
N ILE A 66 -6.96 -3.95 -16.20
CA ILE A 66 -7.13 -2.93 -15.17
C ILE A 66 -5.99 -1.90 -15.30
N PRO A 67 -6.29 -0.59 -15.29
CA PRO A 67 -5.25 0.43 -15.17
C PRO A 67 -4.59 0.34 -13.78
N ILE A 68 -3.29 0.06 -13.76
CA ILE A 68 -2.52 -0.03 -12.51
C ILE A 68 -2.35 1.38 -11.94
N PRO A 69 -2.82 1.68 -10.71
CA PRO A 69 -2.61 2.96 -10.08
C PRO A 69 -1.13 3.18 -9.73
N GLU A 70 -0.70 4.42 -9.57
CA GLU A 70 0.70 4.77 -9.26
C GLU A 70 1.19 4.13 -7.94
N ASN A 71 0.29 4.00 -6.96
CA ASN A 71 0.60 3.34 -5.69
C ASN A 71 0.69 1.81 -5.82
N ARG A 72 0.27 1.23 -6.96
CA ARG A 72 0.13 -0.20 -7.28
C ARG A 72 -0.74 -1.01 -6.31
N VAL A 73 -1.56 -0.34 -5.51
CA VAL A 73 -2.45 -1.00 -4.55
C VAL A 73 -3.76 -1.33 -5.23
N VAL A 74 -4.30 -2.53 -4.97
CA VAL A 74 -5.59 -2.95 -5.52
C VAL A 74 -6.73 -2.32 -4.70
N PRO A 75 -7.64 -1.55 -5.33
CA PRO A 75 -8.81 -1.01 -4.65
C PRO A 75 -9.90 -2.09 -4.44
N GLU A 76 -10.84 -1.82 -3.55
CA GLU A 76 -11.93 -2.75 -3.19
C GLU A 76 -12.80 -3.19 -4.37
N GLU A 77 -12.97 -2.32 -5.35
CA GLU A 77 -13.77 -2.58 -6.56
C GLU A 77 -13.11 -3.62 -7.48
N LEU A 78 -11.79 -3.75 -7.37
CA LEU A 78 -10.96 -4.64 -8.20
C LEU A 78 -10.42 -5.83 -7.40
N ALA A 79 -10.97 -6.07 -6.22
CA ALA A 79 -10.69 -7.24 -5.41
C ALA A 79 -10.99 -8.53 -6.21
N PRO A 80 -10.09 -9.52 -6.20
CA PRO A 80 -10.35 -10.79 -6.87
C PRO A 80 -11.57 -11.50 -6.24
N PRO A 81 -12.29 -12.32 -7.03
CA PRO A 81 -13.46 -13.04 -6.53
C PRO A 81 -13.06 -13.98 -5.39
N GLY A 82 -13.82 -13.96 -4.29
CA GLY A 82 -13.55 -14.74 -3.09
C GLY A 82 -12.64 -14.06 -2.05
N MET A 83 -12.07 -12.90 -2.38
CA MET A 83 -11.20 -12.15 -1.47
C MET A 83 -12.03 -11.21 -0.58
N PRO A 84 -11.78 -11.16 0.75
CA PRO A 84 -12.48 -10.24 1.62
C PRO A 84 -12.12 -8.80 1.29
N ARG A 85 -13.13 -7.94 1.12
CA ARG A 85 -12.97 -6.50 0.86
C ARG A 85 -12.67 -5.74 2.16
N GLN A 86 -11.65 -6.19 2.88
CA GLN A 86 -11.23 -5.58 4.13
C GLN A 86 -10.11 -4.59 3.84
N MET A 87 -10.37 -3.30 4.03
CA MET A 87 -9.31 -2.30 3.95
C MET A 87 -8.36 -2.45 5.13
N LEU A 88 -7.06 -2.37 4.89
CA LEU A 88 -6.06 -2.34 5.95
C LEU A 88 -6.27 -1.09 6.78
N GLU A 89 -6.69 -1.29 8.02
CA GLU A 89 -6.75 -0.24 9.03
C GLU A 89 -5.33 0.07 9.46
N LEU A 90 -4.77 1.15 8.90
CA LEU A 90 -3.49 1.65 9.36
C LEU A 90 -3.70 2.32 10.73
N PRO A 91 -2.76 2.14 11.67
CA PRO A 91 -2.72 3.07 12.81
C PRO A 91 -2.66 4.48 12.21
N ALA A 92 -3.48 5.40 12.71
CA ALA A 92 -3.51 6.77 12.23
C ALA A 92 -2.08 7.33 12.30
N GLU A 93 -1.37 7.32 11.17
CA GLU A 93 -0.16 8.12 11.01
C GLU A 93 -0.63 9.57 11.21
N PRO A 94 0.05 10.37 12.06
CA PRO A 94 -0.26 11.79 12.14
C PRO A 94 -0.17 12.34 10.73
N GLU A 95 -1.21 13.04 10.31
CA GLU A 95 -1.33 13.65 8.99
C GLU A 95 -0.18 14.64 8.79
N ASP A 96 0.93 14.18 8.22
CA ASP A 96 2.01 15.06 7.79
C ASP A 96 1.54 15.77 6.51
N GLY A 97 0.93 16.94 6.70
CA GLY A 97 0.92 18.02 5.71
C GLY A 97 -0.41 18.43 5.12
N ASP A 98 -1.29 19.04 5.92
CA ASP A 98 -2.09 20.19 5.45
C ASP A 98 -2.14 21.22 6.59
N ALA A 99 -1.03 21.94 6.77
CA ALA A 99 -1.05 23.19 7.51
C ALA A 99 -1.44 24.32 6.52
N PRO A 100 -2.50 25.10 6.80
CA PRO A 100 -3.04 26.12 5.90
C PRO A 100 -2.11 27.32 5.66
#